data_AF-A0A2U1WQP3-F1
#
_entry.id   AF-A0A2U1WQP3-F1
#
_cell.length_a   1.000
_cell.length_b   1.000
_cell.length_c   1.000
_cell.angle_alpha   90.00
_cell.angle_beta   90.00
_cell.angle_gamma   90.00
#
_symmetry.space_group_name_H-M   'P 1'
#
loop_
_entity.id
_entity.type
_entity.pdbx_description
1 polymer ?
#
loop_
_entity_poly.entity_id
_entity_poly.type
_entity_poly.pdbx_seq_one_letter_code
_entity_poly.pdbx_strand_id
1 'polypeptide(L)' 'MDAYIGLIFPFAGTYAPYGTAQCWGQQMAVQQYQALFSIIYNIYGGNTTSNFNLPDLRGRVLVGAGVSPYLG' A
#
# COMPACT_ATOMS: atom_id res chain seq x y z
N MET A 1 6.54 0.34 -17.39
CA MET A 1 5.99 -0.69 -16.48
C MET A 1 4.51 -0.39 -16.34
N ASP A 2 3.65 -1.29 -16.78
CA ASP A 2 2.23 -1.21 -16.48
C ASP A 2 2.07 -1.66 -15.02
N ALA A 3 1.66 -0.76 -14.13
CA ALA A 3 1.52 -1.05 -12.71
C ALA A 3 0.04 -1.09 -12.37
N TYR A 4 -0.42 -2.22 -11.83
CA TYR A 4 -1.77 -2.33 -11.31
C TYR A 4 -1.94 -1.49 -10.05
N ILE A 5 -3.12 -0.87 -9.89
CA ILE A 5 -3.45 -0.14 -8.65
C ILE A 5 -3.42 -1.12 -7.48
N GLY A 6 -2.73 -0.75 -6.40
CA GLY A 6 -2.53 -1.62 -5.24
C GLY A 6 -1.27 -2.48 -5.28
N LEU A 7 -0.49 -2.44 -6.37
CA LEU A 7 0.82 -3.09 -6.42
C LEU A 7 1.78 -2.45 -5.41
N ILE A 8 2.46 -3.29 -4.63
CA ILE A 8 3.57 -2.91 -3.76
C ILE A 8 4.83 -3.58 -4.30
N PHE A 9 5.90 -2.80 -4.46
CA PHE A 9 7.19 -3.31 -4.93
C PHE A 9 8.35 -2.58 -4.26
N PRO A 10 9.49 -3.27 -4.04
CA PRO A 10 10.70 -2.61 -3.57
C PRO A 10 11.27 -1.70 -4.67
N PHE A 11 11.76 -0.54 -4.28
CA PHE A 11 12.34 0.43 -5.19
C PHE A 11 13.70 0.91 -4.67
N ALA A 12 14.71 0.93 -5.54
CA ALA A 12 16.08 1.29 -5.17
C ALA A 12 16.34 2.80 -5.13
N GLY A 13 15.42 3.62 -5.66
CA GLY A 13 15.53 5.08 -5.63
C GLY A 13 15.00 5.71 -4.35
N THR A 14 15.17 7.03 -4.22
CA THR A 14 14.83 7.80 -3.01
C THR A 14 13.44 8.45 -3.03
N TYR A 15 12.76 8.45 -4.18
CA TYR A 15 11.44 9.04 -4.39
C TYR A 15 10.47 8.05 -5.04
N ALA A 16 9.16 8.26 -4.86
CA ALA A 16 8.17 7.45 -5.55
C ALA A 16 8.17 7.73 -7.06
N PRO A 17 8.28 6.70 -7.92
CA PRO A 17 8.03 6.84 -9.35
C PRO A 17 6.65 7.44 -9.64
N TYR A 18 6.50 8.06 -10.82
CA TYR A 18 5.22 8.61 -11.26
C TYR A 18 4.10 7.56 -11.19
N GLY A 19 2.93 7.95 -10.65
CA GLY A 19 1.78 7.07 -10.48
C GLY A 19 1.86 6.13 -9.27
N THR A 20 2.89 6.26 -8.44
CA THR A 20 3.07 5.45 -7.23
C THR A 20 3.25 6.34 -6.00
N ALA A 21 3.21 5.73 -4.81
CA ALA A 21 3.36 6.43 -3.55
C ALA A 21 4.26 5.63 -2.60
N GLN A 22 5.04 6.32 -1.77
CA GLN A 22 5.88 5.65 -0.78
C GLN A 22 5.01 4.97 0.29
N CYS A 23 5.38 3.75 0.67
CA CYS A 23 4.72 3.01 1.75
C CYS A 23 5.28 3.45 3.12
N TRP A 24 5.04 4.71 3.49
CA TRP A 24 5.53 5.35 4.73
C TRP A 24 4.41 5.70 5.73
N GLY A 25 3.22 5.10 5.58
CA GLY A 25 2.09 5.39 6.49
C GLY A 25 1.36 6.71 6.22
N GLN A 26 1.59 7.33 5.07
CA GLN A 26 0.97 8.61 4.72
C GLN A 26 -0.55 8.51 4.57
N GLN A 27 -1.25 9.57 4.96
CA GLN A 27 -2.70 9.70 4.86
C GLN A 27 -3.09 10.24 3.48
N MET A 28 -4.08 9.60 2.88
CA MET A 28 -4.57 9.86 1.53
C MET A 28 -6.07 10.19 1.56
N ALA A 29 -6.48 11.15 0.72
CA ALA A 29 -7.88 11.51 0.59
C ALA A 29 -8.64 10.48 -0.24
N VAL A 30 -9.76 9.96 0.29
CA VAL A 30 -10.61 8.97 -0.42
C VAL A 30 -11.11 9.53 -1.75
N GLN A 31 -11.51 10.80 -1.77
CA GLN A 31 -12.04 11.45 -2.98
C GLN A 31 -11.02 11.48 -4.15
N GLN A 32 -9.73 11.55 -3.85
CA GLN A 32 -8.68 11.63 -4.87
C GLN A 32 -8.20 10.23 -5.30
N TYR A 33 -8.29 9.24 -4.42
CA TYR A 33 -7.74 7.90 -4.64
C TYR A 33 -8.80 6.80 -4.48
N GLN A 34 -10.00 7.02 -5.02
CA GLN A 34 -11.15 6.11 -4.88
C GLN A 34 -10.85 4.69 -5.35
N ALA A 35 -10.14 4.54 -6.47
CA ALA A 35 -9.77 3.22 -6.99
C ALA A 35 -8.85 2.46 -6.02
N LEU A 36 -7.81 3.10 -5.48
CA LEU A 36 -6.94 2.49 -4.48
C LEU A 36 -7.70 2.17 -3.19
N PHE A 37 -8.54 3.09 -2.72
CA PHE A 37 -9.38 2.89 -1.53
C PHE A 37 -10.33 1.69 -1.69
N SER A 38 -10.89 1.46 -2.89
CA SER A 38 -11.74 0.29 -3.13
C SER A 38 -11.01 -1.06 -3.00
N ILE A 39 -9.68 -1.06 -3.12
CA ILE A 39 -8.84 -2.26 -3.02
C ILE A 39 -8.36 -2.48 -1.59
N ILE A 40 -7.76 -1.47 -0.96
CA ILE A 40 -7.12 -1.62 0.36
C ILE A 40 -7.96 -1.11 1.53
N TYR A 41 -9.08 -0.42 1.24
CA TYR A 41 -9.94 0.21 2.22
C TYR A 41 -9.14 1.07 3.22
N ASN A 42 -9.42 0.96 4.52
CA ASN A 42 -8.67 1.62 5.59
C ASN A 42 -7.83 0.63 6.42
N ILE A 43 -7.39 -0.50 5.84
CA ILE A 43 -6.67 -1.57 6.56
C ILE A 43 -5.47 -1.03 7.37
N TYR A 44 -4.82 0.04 6.87
CA TYR A 44 -3.65 0.66 7.51
C TYR A 44 -3.98 1.92 8.34
N GLY A 45 -5.26 2.20 8.60
CA GLY A 45 -5.75 3.34 9.37
C GLY A 45 -6.47 4.40 8.53
N GLY A 46 -6.92 5.47 9.20
CA GLY A 46 -7.75 6.54 8.64
C GLY A 46 -9.22 6.45 9.09
N ASN A 47 -10.06 7.37 8.60
CA ASN A 47 -11.43 7.57 9.08
C ASN A 47 -12.54 7.05 8.15
N THR A 48 -12.21 6.15 7.22
CA THR A 48 -13.08 5.42 6.25
C THR A 48 -13.95 6.26 5.31
N THR A 49 -14.18 7.53 5.62
CA THR A 49 -15.13 8.42 4.97
C THR A 49 -14.44 9.49 4.15
N SER A 50 -13.40 10.10 4.72
CA SER A 50 -12.64 11.17 4.05
C SER A 50 -11.21 10.75 3.72
N ASN A 51 -10.62 9.85 4.51
CA ASN A 51 -9.23 9.47 4.38
C ASN A 51 -8.96 8.00 4.74
N PHE A 52 -7.86 7.51 4.20
CA PHE A 52 -7.27 6.21 4.49
C PHE A 52 -5.75 6.34 4.51
N ASN A 53 -5.06 5.42 5.15
CA ASN A 53 -3.60 5.43 5.21
C ASN A 53 -3.01 4.37 4.29
N LEU A 54 -1.80 4.65 3.79
CA LEU A 54 -0.96 3.65 3.14
C LEU A 54 -0.26 2.77 4.19
N PRO A 55 0.26 1.59 3.80
CA PRO A 55 1.12 0.82 4.69
C PRO A 55 2.39 1.60 5.06
N ASP A 56 2.94 1.33 6.24
CA ASP A 56 4.29 1.75 6.63
C ASP A 56 5.23 0.54 6.59
N LEU A 57 6.10 0.51 5.59
CA LEU A 57 7.07 -0.57 5.35
C LEU A 57 8.50 -0.17 5.70
N ARG A 58 8.72 0.99 6.32
CA ARG A 58 10.06 1.42 6.73
C ARG A 58 10.61 0.45 7.78
N GLY A 59 11.78 -0.13 7.50
CA GLY A 59 12.39 -1.15 8.34
C GLY A 59 11.66 -2.49 8.36
N ARG A 60 10.73 -2.75 7.42
CA ARG A 60 9.99 -4.01 7.31
C ARG A 60 10.32 -4.74 6.01
N VAL A 61 10.23 -6.06 6.05
CA VAL A 61 10.31 -6.93 4.86
C VAL A 61 8.92 -7.44 4.52
N LEU A 62 8.60 -7.51 3.22
CA LEU A 62 7.37 -8.11 2.74
C LEU A 62 7.47 -9.64 2.83
N VAL A 63 6.45 -10.27 3.40
CA VAL A 63 6.34 -11.73 3.50
C VAL A 63 4.99 -12.14 2.90
N GLY A 64 4.98 -13.27 2.19
CA GLY A 64 3.74 -13.83 1.64
C GLY A 64 2.71 -14.10 2.74
N ALA A 65 1.45 -13.80 2.46
CA ALA A 65 0.36 -14.03 3.40
C ALA A 65 0.04 -15.53 3.52
N GLY A 66 -0.34 -15.97 4.72
CA GLY A 66 -0.78 -17.34 4.99
C GLY A 66 0.34 -18.28 5.44
N VAL A 67 -0.02 -19.55 5.61
CA VAL A 67 0.90 -20.63 6.01
C VAL A 67 1.37 -21.37 4.77
N SER A 68 2.68 -21.66 4.70
CA SER A 68 3.21 -22.51 3.64
C SER A 68 2.60 -23.91 3.74
N PRO A 69 2.02 -24.47 2.66
CA PRO A 69 1.45 -25.82 2.69
C PRO A 69 2.51 -26.91 2.90
N TYR A 70 3.80 -26.57 2.88
CA TYR A 70 4.92 -27.51 2.99
C TYR A 70 5.57 -27.53 4.39
N LEU A 71 5.09 -26.72 5.33
CA LEU A 71 5.62 -26.65 6.70
C LEU A 71 4.43 -26.65 7.66
N GLY A 72 4.18 -27.81 8.28
CA GLY A 72 3.26 -27.96 9.41
C GLY A 72 3.82 -27.39 10.69
#